data_AF-A0A9E3FY80-F1
#
_entry.id   AF-A0A9E3FY80-F1
#
_cell.length_a   1.000
_cell.length_b   1.000
_cell.length_c   1.000
_cell.angle_alpha   90.00
_cell.angle_beta   90.00
_cell.angle_gamma   90.00
#
_symmetry.space_group_name_H-M   'P 1'
#
loop_
_entity.id
_entity.type
_entity.pdbx_description
1 polymer ?
#
loop_
_entity_poly.entity_id
_entity_poly.type
_entity_poly.pdbx_seq_one_letter_code
_entity_poly.pdbx_strand_id
1 'polypeptide(L)' 'MDRNLVLLNRNIARLRRDVRLQSCEIEQLIAADLDCTPAAQRLMRAQADLILFIEKRERLVAPAVHE' A
#
# COMPACT_ATOMS: atom_id res chain seq x y z
N MET A 1 -12.66 11.32 16.05
CA MET A 1 -11.58 11.01 15.07
C MET A 1 -11.85 11.79 13.79
N ASP A 2 -10.82 12.41 13.23
CA ASP A 2 -10.92 13.18 11.98
C ASP A 2 -11.45 12.28 10.83
N ARG A 3 -12.48 12.74 10.10
CA ARG A 3 -13.08 11.99 8.97
C ARG A 3 -12.05 11.65 7.90
N ASN A 4 -11.07 12.52 7.66
CA ASN A 4 -9.98 12.28 6.73
C ASN A 4 -9.05 11.18 7.24
N LEU A 5 -8.77 11.13 8.54
CA LEU A 5 -7.96 10.06 9.14
C LEU A 5 -8.64 8.69 9.01
N VAL A 6 -9.96 8.62 9.17
CA VAL A 6 -10.73 7.38 8.98
C VAL A 6 -10.67 6.89 7.52
N LEU A 7 -10.88 7.80 6.55
CA LEU A 7 -10.78 7.47 5.13
C LEU A 7 -9.35 7.04 4.75
N LEU A 8 -8.35 7.73 5.27
CA LEU A 8 -6.94 7.41 5.07
C LEU A 8 -6.60 6.02 5.59
N ASN A 9 -7.03 5.66 6.79
CA ASN A 9 -6.82 4.32 7.35
C ASN A 9 -7.50 3.23 6.51
N ARG A 10 -8.70 3.49 5.97
CA ARG A 10 -9.37 2.55 5.04
C ARG A 10 -8.56 2.36 3.75
N ASN A 11 -8.04 3.43 3.18
CA ASN A 11 -7.20 3.36 1.97
C ASN A 11 -5.91 2.58 2.23
N ILE A 12 -5.24 2.82 3.35
CA ILE A 12 -4.05 2.05 3.78
C ILE A 12 -4.39 0.58 3.93
N ALA A 13 -5.51 0.24 4.58
CA ALA A 13 -5.92 -1.15 4.76
C ALA A 13 -6.21 -1.84 3.42
N ARG A 14 -6.85 -1.14 2.48
CA ARG A 14 -7.08 -1.63 1.12
C ARG A 14 -5.75 -1.87 0.38
N LEU A 15 -4.85 -0.90 0.35
CA LEU A 15 -3.55 -1.03 -0.34
C LEU A 15 -2.70 -2.17 0.25
N ARG A 16 -2.72 -2.37 1.57
CA ARG A 16 -2.05 -3.52 2.20
C ARG A 16 -2.62 -4.85 1.71
N ARG A 17 -3.93 -4.92 1.45
CA ARG A 17 -4.55 -6.12 0.86
C ARG A 17 -4.13 -6.29 -0.60
N ASP A 18 -4.15 -5.23 -1.38
CA ASP A 18 -3.79 -5.26 -2.80
C ASP A 18 -2.32 -5.69 -2.99
N VAL A 19 -1.40 -5.17 -2.16
CA VAL A 19 0.00 -5.61 -2.11
C VAL A 19 0.11 -7.11 -1.87
N ARG A 20 -0.60 -7.66 -0.86
CA ARG A 20 -0.57 -9.11 -0.59
C ARG A 20 -1.11 -9.93 -1.76
N LEU A 21 -2.23 -9.50 -2.36
CA LEU A 21 -2.83 -10.21 -3.49
C LEU A 21 -1.90 -10.21 -4.71
N GLN A 22 -1.25 -9.08 -5.00
CA GLN A 22 -0.32 -8.97 -6.13
C GLN A 22 0.97 -9.77 -5.88
N SER A 23 1.47 -9.84 -4.64
CA SER A 23 2.57 -10.74 -4.29
C SER A 23 2.21 -12.21 -4.55
N CYS A 24 1.02 -12.66 -4.12
CA CYS A 24 0.56 -14.02 -4.40
C CYS A 24 0.36 -14.27 -5.91
N GLU A 25 -0.16 -13.30 -6.66
CA GLU A 25 -0.30 -13.39 -8.11
C GLU A 25 1.07 -13.57 -8.79
N ILE A 26 2.10 -12.81 -8.37
CA ILE A 26 3.46 -12.95 -8.88
C ILE A 26 4.02 -14.34 -8.57
N GLU A 27 3.86 -14.84 -7.35
CA GLU A 27 4.30 -16.20 -6.96
C GLU A 27 3.63 -17.27 -7.83
N GLN A 28 2.33 -17.14 -8.12
CA GLN A 28 1.60 -18.06 -8.99
C GLN A 28 2.07 -17.99 -10.44
N LEU A 29 2.32 -16.80 -10.96
CA LEU A 29 2.84 -16.61 -12.33
C LEU A 29 4.26 -17.21 -12.45
N ILE A 30 5.13 -17.00 -11.46
CA ILE A 30 6.45 -17.61 -11.41
C ILE A 30 6.34 -19.14 -11.36
N ALA A 31 5.48 -19.68 -10.50
CA ALA A 31 5.28 -21.13 -10.39
C ALA A 31 4.74 -21.77 -11.68
N ALA A 32 4.02 -20.99 -12.49
CA ALA A 32 3.50 -21.40 -13.79
C ALA A 32 4.45 -21.10 -14.98
N ASP A 33 5.64 -20.54 -14.72
CA ASP A 33 6.58 -20.05 -15.75
C ASP A 33 5.95 -19.04 -16.73
N LEU A 34 5.12 -18.15 -16.19
CA LEU A 34 4.42 -17.09 -16.92
C LEU A 34 5.03 -15.71 -16.62
N ASP A 35 4.87 -14.78 -17.57
CA ASP A 35 5.34 -13.40 -17.39
C ASP A 35 4.63 -12.71 -16.21
N CYS A 36 5.42 -12.36 -15.19
CA CYS A 36 4.95 -11.65 -14.00
C CYS A 36 5.19 -10.13 -14.06
N THR A 37 5.80 -9.61 -15.14
CA THR A 37 6.16 -8.19 -15.27
C THR A 37 4.96 -7.24 -15.04
N PRO A 38 3.76 -7.51 -15.59
CA PRO A 38 2.61 -6.63 -15.35
C PRO A 38 2.17 -6.62 -13.88
N ALA A 39 2.19 -7.77 -13.22
CA ALA A 39 1.84 -7.89 -11.80
C ALA A 39 2.89 -7.20 -10.91
N ALA A 40 4.17 -7.33 -11.24
CA ALA A 40 5.27 -6.63 -10.56
C ALA A 40 5.14 -5.10 -10.68
N GLN A 41 4.83 -4.57 -11.87
CA GLN A 41 4.61 -3.13 -12.05
C GLN A 41 3.42 -2.61 -11.22
N ARG A 42 2.34 -3.38 -11.12
CA ARG A 42 1.20 -3.02 -10.26
C ARG A 42 1.60 -3.03 -8.78
N LEU A 43 2.36 -4.05 -8.35
CA LEU A 43 2.89 -4.15 -6.99
C LEU A 43 3.74 -2.94 -6.62
N MET A 44 4.68 -2.54 -7.48
CA MET A 44 5.53 -1.37 -7.24
C MET A 44 4.72 -0.09 -7.06
N ARG A 45 3.69 0.13 -7.89
CA ARG A 45 2.80 1.30 -7.76
C ARG A 45 2.00 1.26 -6.46
N ALA A 46 1.40 0.12 -6.13
CA ALA A 46 0.64 -0.04 -4.89
C ALA A 46 1.51 0.15 -3.64
N GLN A 47 2.77 -0.31 -3.67
CA GLN A 47 3.74 -0.09 -2.60
C GLN A 47 4.12 1.38 -2.45
N ALA A 48 4.37 2.09 -3.56
CA ALA A 48 4.65 3.52 -3.54
C ALA A 48 3.48 4.33 -2.96
N ASP A 49 2.25 4.03 -3.39
CA ASP A 49 1.04 4.66 -2.85
C ASP A 49 0.88 4.38 -1.34
N LEU A 50 1.14 3.14 -0.91
CA LEU A 50 1.04 2.74 0.48
C LEU A 50 2.01 3.52 1.37
N ILE A 51 3.25 3.72 0.92
CA ILE A 51 4.26 4.53 1.64
C ILE A 51 3.75 5.96 1.80
N LEU A 52 3.31 6.60 0.71
CA LEU A 52 2.80 7.97 0.73
C LEU A 52 1.62 8.14 1.71
N PHE A 53 0.69 7.18 1.74
CA PHE A 53 -0.44 7.24 2.66
C PHE A 53 -0.05 6.98 4.11
N ILE A 54 0.93 6.12 4.38
CA ILE A 54 1.46 5.91 5.73
C ILE A 54 2.13 7.19 6.23
N GLU A 55 3.01 7.81 5.44
CA GLU A 55 3.67 9.07 5.80
C GLU A 55 2.66 10.20 6.04
N LYS A 56 1.62 10.29 5.20
CA LYS A 56 0.53 11.25 5.38
C LYS A 56 -0.21 11.01 6.70
N ARG A 57 -0.43 9.74 7.07
CA ARG A 57 -1.09 9.39 8.33
C ARG A 57 -0.21 9.75 9.52
N GLU A 58 1.08 9.45 9.45
CA GLU A 58 2.04 9.80 10.50
C GLU A 58 2.06 11.31 10.75
N ARG A 59 2.06 12.14 9.70
CA ARG A 59 1.93 13.60 9.83
C ARG A 59 0.64 14.08 10.48
N LEU A 60 -0.46 13.32 10.36
CA LEU A 60 -1.76 13.67 10.97
C LEU A 60 -1.91 13.14 12.40
N VAL A 61 -1.15 12.10 12.77
CA VAL A 61 -1.22 11.43 14.08
C VAL A 61 -0.10 11.88 15.01
N ALA A 62 1.05 12.26 14.47
CA ALA A 62 2.12 12.87 15.25
C ALA A 62 1.57 14.20 15.83
N PRO A 63 1.52 14.35 17.17
CA PRO A 63 1.42 15.69 17.72
C PRO A 63 2.61 16.47 17.17
N ALA A 64 2.43 17.76 16.88
CA ALA A 64 3.54 18.66 16.64
C ALA A 64 4.42 18.63 17.90
N VAL A 65 5.39 17.73 17.95
CA VAL A 65 6.42 17.69 18.97
C VAL A 65 7.38 18.81 18.56
N HIS A 66 7.19 19.92 19.25
CA HIS A 66 8.07 21.08 19.40
C HIS A 66 9.46 20.94 18.76
N GLU A 67 9.77 21.81 17.80
CA GLU A 67 10.75 22.90 17.98
C GLU A 67 10.46 24.03 16.98
#